data_AF-A0AAX4HFC5-F1
#
_entry.id   AF-A0AAX4HFC5-F1
#
_cell.length_a   1.000
_cell.length_b   1.000
_cell.length_c   1.000
_cell.angle_alpha   90.00
_cell.angle_beta   90.00
_cell.angle_gamma   90.00
#
_symmetry.space_group_name_H-M   'P 1'
#
loop_
_entity.id
_entity.type
_entity.pdbx_description
1 polymer ?
#
loop_
_entity_poly.entity_id
_entity_poly.type
_entity_poly.pdbx_seq_one_letter_code
_entity_poly.pdbx_strand_id
1 'polypeptide(L)'
;MSSTGMSAPTPCMVPSATIARIFHDVAFKKKDTKITAPAVLLSGEYIRLFVQEAVLRANEQRLADLSSGLANGEEPKKDDLGDEENDEEDFDFDEEEDDHRGLGVSTQIEVDVPPMDVLEARHLAAVSGLLLMDF
;
A
#
# COMPACT_ATOMS: atom_id res chain seq x y z
N MET A 1 -3.80 24.97 38.94
CA MET A 1 -3.63 23.63 38.35
C MET A 1 -4.76 23.43 37.35
N SER A 2 -4.54 23.83 36.10
CA SER A 2 -5.56 23.71 35.04
C SER A 2 -5.37 22.38 34.34
N SER A 3 -6.39 21.52 34.47
CA SER A 3 -6.48 20.22 33.80
C SER A 3 -6.74 20.42 32.32
N THR A 4 -5.76 20.09 31.49
CA THR A 4 -5.92 20.03 30.02
C THR A 4 -6.71 18.76 29.71
N GLY A 5 -8.03 18.90 29.52
CA GLY A 5 -8.88 17.82 29.04
C GLY A 5 -8.48 17.45 27.62
N MET A 6 -7.81 16.31 27.45
CA MET A 6 -7.62 15.70 26.14
C MET A 6 -8.98 15.17 25.68
N SER A 7 -9.63 15.91 24.79
CA SER A 7 -10.82 15.43 24.07
C SER A 7 -10.43 14.16 23.32
N ALA A 8 -11.08 13.04 23.63
CA ALA A 8 -10.93 11.82 22.84
C ALA A 8 -11.26 12.13 21.37
N PRO A 9 -10.54 11.54 20.40
CA PRO A 9 -10.87 11.71 19.00
C PRO A 9 -12.29 11.17 18.79
N THR A 10 -13.21 12.03 18.38
CA THR A 10 -14.54 11.60 17.97
C THR A 10 -14.39 10.58 16.84
N PRO A 11 -15.02 9.40 16.95
CA PRO A 11 -14.95 8.40 15.88
C PRO A 11 -15.46 9.04 14.59
N CYS A 12 -14.67 8.94 13.52
CA CYS A 12 -15.07 9.34 12.18
C CYS A 12 -16.26 8.45 11.76
N MET A 13 -17.47 8.94 12.01
CA MET A 13 -18.71 8.23 11.71
C MET A 13 -19.27 8.76 10.39
N VAL A 14 -19.65 7.84 9.49
CA VAL A 14 -20.31 8.22 8.24
C VAL A 14 -21.64 8.91 8.57
N PRO A 15 -21.94 10.10 8.01
CA PRO A 15 -23.19 10.79 8.29
C PRO A 15 -24.41 9.93 7.95
N SER A 16 -25.38 9.88 8.86
CA SER A 16 -26.61 9.08 8.70
C SER A 16 -27.40 9.43 7.43
N ALA A 17 -27.40 10.70 7.04
CA ALA A 17 -28.02 11.17 5.80
C ALA A 17 -27.37 10.52 4.55
N THR A 18 -26.05 10.31 4.57
CA THR A 18 -25.32 9.65 3.48
C THR A 18 -25.70 8.18 3.39
N ILE A 19 -25.75 7.49 4.53
CA ILE A 19 -26.15 6.07 4.60
C ILE A 19 -27.59 5.89 4.10
N ALA A 20 -28.51 6.74 4.58
CA ALA A 20 -29.90 6.72 4.14
C ALA A 20 -30.03 6.95 2.63
N ARG A 21 -29.22 7.84 2.06
CA ARG A 21 -29.16 8.08 0.60
C ARG A 21 -28.67 6.85 -0.15
N ILE A 22 -27.61 6.17 0.32
CA ILE A 22 -27.12 4.92 -0.30
C ILE A 22 -28.22 3.86 -0.34
N PHE A 23 -28.97 3.68 0.76
CA PHE A 23 -30.07 2.73 0.78
C PHE A 23 -31.17 3.08 -0.25
N HIS A 24 -31.56 4.34 -0.32
CA HIS A 24 -32.61 4.79 -1.25
C HIS A 24 -32.19 4.77 -2.71
N ASP A 25 -30.96 5.19 -3.02
CA ASP A 25 -30.50 5.37 -4.41
C ASP A 25 -29.95 4.07 -5.01
N VAL A 26 -29.38 3.19 -4.18
CA VAL A 26 -28.61 2.01 -4.67
C VAL A 26 -29.22 0.69 -4.20
N ALA A 27 -29.61 0.57 -2.93
CA ALA A 27 -30.00 -0.73 -2.36
C ALA A 27 -31.47 -1.09 -2.60
N PHE A 28 -32.38 -0.12 -2.50
CA PHE A 28 -33.81 -0.37 -2.58
C PHE A 28 -34.30 -0.48 -4.02
N LYS A 29 -34.80 -1.68 -4.38
CA LYS A 29 -35.39 -1.93 -5.69
C LYS A 29 -36.73 -1.20 -5.89
N LYS A 30 -37.48 -0.94 -4.81
CA LYS A 30 -38.76 -0.24 -4.85
C LYS A 30 -38.64 1.16 -4.25
N LYS A 31 -39.16 2.16 -4.97
CA LYS A 31 -39.04 3.59 -4.61
C LYS A 31 -39.75 3.99 -3.30
N ASP A 32 -40.72 3.19 -2.85
CA ASP A 32 -41.50 3.43 -1.63
C ASP A 32 -40.90 2.76 -0.38
N THR A 33 -39.84 1.96 -0.54
CA THR A 33 -39.15 1.32 0.58
C THR A 33 -38.49 2.39 1.46
N LYS A 34 -38.69 2.30 2.77
CA LYS A 34 -38.15 3.25 3.75
C LYS A 34 -37.28 2.51 4.77
N ILE A 35 -36.23 3.16 5.24
CA ILE A 35 -35.39 2.70 6.34
C ILE A 35 -35.67 3.49 7.60
N THR A 36 -35.70 2.82 8.76
CA THR A 36 -35.90 3.49 10.05
C THR A 36 -34.59 4.12 10.53
N ALA A 37 -34.68 5.20 11.31
CA ALA A 37 -33.49 5.87 11.84
C ALA A 37 -32.58 4.95 12.67
N PRO A 38 -33.09 4.06 13.56
CA PRO A 38 -32.24 3.11 14.28
C PRO A 38 -31.51 2.14 13.35
N ALA A 39 -32.15 1.69 12.27
CA ALA A 39 -31.51 0.82 11.29
C ALA A 39 -30.38 1.55 10.54
N VAL A 40 -30.59 2.82 10.15
CA VAL A 40 -29.53 3.65 9.54
C VAL A 40 -28.32 3.79 10.47
N LEU A 41 -28.55 4.04 11.76
CA LEU A 41 -27.47 4.17 12.75
C LEU A 41 -26.70 2.85 12.91
N LEU A 42 -27.42 1.73 13.00
CA LEU A 42 -26.81 0.40 13.09
C LEU A 42 -26.00 0.06 11.83
N SER A 43 -26.53 0.36 10.64
CA SER A 43 -25.78 0.21 9.38
C SER A 43 -24.49 1.05 9.37
N GLY A 44 -24.50 2.23 9.99
CA GLY A 44 -23.30 3.05 10.15
C GLY A 44 -22.21 2.35 10.95
N GLU A 45 -22.58 1.68 12.04
CA GLU A 45 -21.63 0.87 12.82
C GLU A 45 -21.11 -0.33 12.02
N TYR A 46 -21.95 -1.00 11.25
CA TYR A 46 -21.50 -2.10 10.37
C TYR A 46 -20.51 -1.63 9.31
N ILE A 47 -20.78 -0.49 8.64
CA ILE A 47 -19.86 0.10 7.66
C ILE A 47 -18.53 0.45 8.34
N ARG A 48 -18.56 1.01 9.55
CA ARG A 48 -17.36 1.34 10.31
C ARG A 48 -16.53 0.10 10.61
N LEU A 49 -17.15 -0.97 11.11
CA LEU A 49 -16.49 -2.24 11.39
C LEU A 49 -15.89 -2.85 10.13
N PHE A 50 -16.65 -2.86 9.03
CA PHE A 50 -16.18 -3.34 7.73
C PHE A 50 -14.93 -2.59 7.26
N VAL A 51 -14.94 -1.25 7.31
CA VAL A 51 -13.79 -0.44 6.88
C VAL A 51 -12.58 -0.65 7.79
N GLN A 52 -12.80 -0.74 9.11
CA GLN A 52 -11.71 -1.02 10.05
C GLN A 52 -11.06 -2.39 9.78
N GLU A 53 -11.88 -3.42 9.58
CA GLU A 53 -11.39 -4.76 9.30
C GLU A 53 -10.64 -4.82 7.96
N ALA A 54 -11.16 -4.14 6.94
CA ALA A 54 -10.52 -4.01 5.63
C ALA A 54 -9.11 -3.40 5.74
N VAL A 55 -8.98 -2.32 6.52
CA VAL A 55 -7.70 -1.63 6.74
C VAL A 55 -6.73 -2.49 7.54
N LEU A 56 -7.20 -3.17 8.58
CA LEU A 56 -6.36 -4.04 9.41
C LEU A 56 -5.79 -5.19 8.58
N ARG A 57 -6.63 -5.94 7.87
CA ARG A 57 -6.19 -7.07 7.05
C ARG A 57 -5.30 -6.65 5.89
N ALA A 58 -5.61 -5.53 5.24
CA ALA A 58 -4.74 -5.01 4.18
C ALA A 58 -3.37 -4.59 4.74
N ASN A 59 -3.31 -4.05 5.97
CA ASN A 59 -2.03 -3.79 6.64
C ASN A 59 -1.28 -5.07 7.00
N GLU A 60 -1.97 -6.10 7.49
CA GLU A 60 -1.36 -7.41 7.75
C GLU A 60 -0.76 -8.00 6.47
N GLN A 61 -1.48 -7.92 5.34
CA GLN A 61 -0.96 -8.33 4.04
C GLN A 61 0.28 -7.55 3.63
N ARG A 62 0.28 -6.21 3.79
CA ARG A 62 1.46 -5.38 3.51
C ARG A 62 2.67 -5.85 4.33
N LEU A 63 2.49 -6.12 5.62
CA LEU A 63 3.56 -6.59 6.49
C LEU A 63 4.07 -8.00 6.11
N ALA A 64 3.17 -8.88 5.66
CA ALA A 64 3.51 -10.20 5.15
C ALA A 64 4.36 -10.11 3.87
N ASP A 65 3.99 -9.23 2.93
CA ASP A 65 4.73 -8.97 1.70
C ASP A 65 6.14 -8.45 2.01
N LEU A 66 6.29 -7.57 2.99
CA LEU A 66 7.61 -7.12 3.48
C LEU A 66 8.45 -8.28 4.03
N SER A 67 7.85 -9.13 4.86
CA SER A 67 8.57 -10.25 5.50
C SER A 67 9.01 -11.31 4.47
N SER A 68 8.24 -11.48 3.40
CA SER A 68 8.52 -12.46 2.35
C SER A 68 9.48 -11.93 1.29
N GLY A 69 9.49 -10.62 1.02
CA GLY A 69 10.51 -9.97 0.19
C GLY A 69 11.92 -10.10 0.75
N LEU A 70 12.07 -10.05 2.09
CA LEU A 70 13.35 -10.28 2.76
C LEU A 70 13.81 -11.75 2.75
N ALA A 71 12.93 -12.70 2.44
CA ALA A 71 13.25 -14.13 2.35
C ALA A 71 13.73 -14.54 0.94
N ASN A 72 13.48 -13.72 -0.08
CA ASN A 72 13.94 -13.95 -1.45
C ASN A 72 15.17 -13.08 -1.77
N GLY A 73 16.27 -13.33 -1.06
CA GLY A 73 17.63 -13.28 -1.60
C GLY A 73 18.07 -12.12 -2.50
N GLU A 74 17.68 -10.88 -2.23
CA GLU A 74 18.45 -9.72 -2.69
C GLU A 74 19.38 -9.32 -1.55
N GLU A 75 20.60 -9.87 -1.57
CA GLU A 75 21.69 -9.34 -0.78
C GLU A 75 21.77 -7.83 -1.03
N PRO A 76 21.84 -6.98 0.02
CA PRO A 76 22.20 -5.60 -0.19
C PRO A 76 23.56 -5.60 -0.86
N LYS A 77 23.60 -5.18 -2.12
CA LYS A 77 24.81 -4.93 -2.89
C LYS A 77 25.68 -4.06 -1.98
N LYS A 78 26.73 -4.64 -1.41
CA LYS A 78 27.68 -3.90 -0.58
C LYS A 78 28.15 -2.74 -1.44
N ASP A 79 27.84 -1.54 -0.98
CA ASP A 79 28.42 -0.32 -1.53
C ASP A 79 29.93 -0.50 -1.49
N ASP A 80 30.49 -0.64 -2.68
CA ASP A 80 31.91 -0.68 -2.96
C ASP A 80 32.43 0.72 -2.61
N LEU A 81 32.78 0.89 -1.33
CA LEU A 81 33.59 2.02 -0.90
C LEU A 81 34.97 1.81 -1.52
N GLY A 82 35.13 2.41 -2.70
CA GLY A 82 36.41 2.57 -3.34
C GLY A 82 37.39 3.20 -2.37
N ASP A 83 38.45 2.46 -2.09
CA ASP A 83 39.69 3.01 -1.56
C ASP A 83 40.68 2.94 -2.73
N GLU A 84 40.80 4.06 -3.43
CA GLU A 84 41.84 4.34 -4.41
C GLU A 84 43.14 4.60 -3.64
N GLU A 85 44.14 3.73 -3.78
CA GLU A 85 45.58 4.07 -3.88
C GLU A 85 46.28 2.82 -4.46
N ASN A 86 47.31 2.81 -5.30
CA ASN A 86 47.95 3.67 -6.30
C ASN A 86 49.17 2.83 -6.78
N ASP A 87 49.53 2.90 -8.07
CA ASP A 87 50.83 2.50 -8.67
C ASP A 87 51.24 1.00 -8.56
N GLU A 88 51.71 0.27 -9.59
CA GLU A 88 52.69 0.61 -10.64
C GLU A 88 52.49 -0.28 -11.90
N GLU A 89 52.74 0.34 -13.06
CA GLU A 89 53.42 -0.13 -14.28
C GLU A 89 53.14 -1.55 -14.85
N ASP A 90 52.58 -1.61 -16.07
CA ASP A 90 53.38 -1.92 -17.27
C ASP A 90 52.58 -1.66 -18.55
N PHE A 91 53.07 -0.74 -19.38
CA PHE A 91 52.56 -0.46 -20.72
C PHE A 91 53.35 -1.27 -21.73
N ASP A 92 52.69 -2.16 -22.47
CA ASP A 92 53.18 -2.60 -23.79
C ASP A 92 52.01 -2.78 -24.78
N PHE A 93 51.92 -1.77 -25.65
CA PHE A 93 51.51 -1.72 -27.05
C PHE A 93 50.91 -2.99 -27.71
N ASP A 94 49.68 -2.91 -28.23
CA ASP A 94 49.45 -3.06 -29.67
C ASP A 94 48.07 -2.52 -30.09
N GLU A 95 48.09 -1.72 -31.15
CA GLU A 95 46.99 -0.97 -31.75
C GLU A 95 46.33 -1.84 -32.83
N GLU A 96 45.12 -2.37 -32.57
CA GLU A 96 44.21 -2.76 -33.67
C GLU A 96 42.77 -2.33 -33.35
N GLU A 97 42.24 -1.49 -34.23
CA GLU A 97 40.85 -1.08 -34.33
C GLU A 97 39.93 -2.31 -34.42
N ASP A 98 38.90 -2.38 -33.57
CA ASP A 98 37.72 -3.18 -33.92
C ASP A 98 36.42 -2.50 -33.46
N ASP A 99 35.65 -2.07 -34.47
CA ASP A 99 34.31 -1.50 -34.40
C ASP A 99 33.31 -2.53 -33.82
N HIS A 100 33.17 -2.60 -32.50
CA HIS A 100 32.13 -3.44 -31.87
C HIS A 100 31.24 -2.67 -30.89
N ARG A 101 30.10 -2.22 -31.46
CA ARG A 101 28.73 -2.47 -30.98
C ARG A 101 28.52 -2.45 -29.46
N GLY A 102 27.85 -1.41 -28.99
CA GLY A 102 27.25 -1.43 -27.66
C GLY A 102 26.33 -0.27 -27.37
N LEU A 103 25.30 -0.03 -28.19
CA LEU A 103 24.13 0.78 -27.78
C LEU A 103 23.34 0.02 -26.72
N GLY A 104 23.90 -0.10 -25.52
CA GLY A 104 23.21 -0.54 -24.33
C GLY A 104 22.48 0.65 -23.72
N VAL A 105 21.37 1.09 -24.32
CA VAL A 105 20.41 1.92 -23.58
C VAL A 105 19.84 1.00 -22.51
N SER A 106 20.35 1.15 -21.29
CA SER A 106 19.78 0.52 -20.11
C SER A 106 18.37 1.10 -19.92
N THR A 107 17.36 0.49 -20.54
CA THR A 107 15.96 0.70 -20.14
C THR A 107 15.73 -0.04 -18.84
N GLN A 108 16.51 0.30 -17.80
CA GLN A 108 16.07 0.05 -16.44
C GLN A 108 14.89 0.99 -16.23
N ILE A 109 13.69 0.45 -16.48
CA ILE A 109 12.50 0.95 -15.83
C ILE A 109 12.83 0.84 -14.34
N GLU A 110 13.11 1.98 -13.71
CA GLU A 110 13.17 2.08 -12.27
C GLU A 110 11.83 1.51 -11.77
N VAL A 111 11.89 0.30 -11.22
CA VAL A 111 10.77 -0.24 -10.47
C VAL A 111 10.71 0.65 -9.25
N ASP A 112 9.82 1.64 -9.29
CA ASP A 112 9.56 2.56 -8.19
C ASP A 112 9.09 1.71 -7.02
N VAL A 113 10.04 1.34 -6.14
CA VAL A 113 9.75 0.51 -4.98
C VAL A 113 8.90 1.38 -4.07
N PRO A 114 7.62 1.04 -3.87
CA PRO A 114 6.73 1.93 -3.14
C PRO A 114 7.23 2.13 -1.71
N PRO A 115 7.01 3.32 -1.13
CA PRO A 115 7.38 3.55 0.25
C PRO A 115 6.70 2.53 1.16
N MET A 116 7.51 1.86 1.98
CA MET A 116 7.09 0.73 2.83
C MET A 116 5.97 1.07 3.82
N ASP A 117 5.68 2.35 4.05
CA ASP A 117 4.64 2.85 4.96
C ASP A 117 3.32 3.20 4.25
N VAL A 118 3.15 2.78 2.99
CA VAL A 118 1.95 3.06 2.20
C VAL A 118 1.09 1.82 2.00
N LEU A 119 -0.20 1.94 2.30
CA LEU A 119 -1.19 0.91 2.02
C LEU A 119 -1.74 1.09 0.60
N GLU A 120 -1.26 0.27 -0.33
CA GLU A 120 -1.72 0.25 -1.72
C GLU A 120 -2.99 -0.58 -1.95
N ALA A 121 -3.66 -0.34 -3.08
CA ALA A 121 -4.84 -1.08 -3.52
C ALA A 121 -4.60 -2.59 -3.67
N ARG A 122 -3.37 -3.02 -3.99
CA ARG A 122 -3.02 -4.44 -4.13
C ARG A 122 -3.20 -5.21 -2.81
N HIS A 123 -2.85 -4.60 -1.67
CA HIS A 123 -2.97 -5.24 -0.36
C HIS A 123 -4.44 -5.44 0.02
N LEU A 124 -5.29 -4.46 -0.27
CA LEU A 124 -6.73 -4.59 -0.07
C LEU A 124 -7.33 -5.62 -1.03
N ALA A 125 -6.90 -5.65 -2.29
CA ALA A 125 -7.37 -6.61 -3.29
C ALA A 125 -7.08 -8.06 -2.86
N ALA A 126 -5.88 -8.33 -2.33
CA ALA A 126 -5.47 -9.64 -1.85
C ALA A 126 -6.39 -10.19 -0.73
N VAL A 127 -6.89 -9.31 0.15
CA VAL A 127 -7.75 -9.71 1.28
C VAL A 127 -9.25 -9.58 0.99
N SER A 128 -9.63 -8.96 -0.14
CA SER A 128 -11.01 -8.61 -0.46
C SER A 128 -11.96 -9.81 -0.53
N GLY A 129 -11.50 -10.94 -1.06
CA GLY A 129 -12.31 -12.16 -1.17
C GLY A 129 -12.69 -12.74 0.19
N LEU A 130 -11.73 -12.80 1.12
CA LEU A 130 -11.99 -13.25 2.49
C LEU A 130 -12.84 -12.24 3.25
N LEU A 131 -12.56 -10.94 3.10
CA LEU A 131 -13.32 -9.86 3.71
C LEU A 131 -14.80 -9.91 3.32
N LEU A 132 -15.11 -10.24 2.06
CA LEU A 132 -16.50 -10.34 1.58
C LEU A 132 -17.22 -11.59 2.11
N MET A 133 -16.51 -12.65 2.51
CA MET A 133 -17.14 -13.85 3.05
C MET A 133 -17.58 -13.67 4.51
N ASP A 134 -16.96 -12.74 5.22
CA ASP A 134 -17.26 -12.46 6.63
C ASP A 134 -18.47 -11.52 6.82
N PHE A 135 -18.96 -10.90 5.75
CA PHE A 135 -20.04 -9.89 5.76
C PHE A 135 -21.18 -10.23 4.79
#